data_AF-X1U408-F1
#
_entry.id   AF-X1U408-F1
#
_cell.length_a   1.000
_cell.length_b   1.000
_cell.length_c   1.000
_cell.angle_alpha   90.00
_cell.angle_beta   90.00
_cell.angle_gamma   90.00
#
_symmetry.space_group_name_H-M   'P 1'
#
loop_
_entity.id
_entity.type
_entity.pdbx_description
1 polymer ?
#
loop_
_entity_poly.entity_id
_entity_poly.type
_entity_poly.pdbx_seq_one_letter_code
_entity_poly.pdbx_strand_id
1 'polypeptide(L)'
;VYRFNPLLSIMAMVVSIITLASFMKVFATAFLGPKLPQFKGVREVPRSMIFAMAVLSCIIIFFGLFPDLIVRNLVHPAVMSLIDQFKYTGTVLGGM
;
A
#
# COMPACT_ATOMS: atom_id res chain seq x y z
N VAL A 1 -16.54 -12.55 -17.61
CA VAL A 1 -17.07 -12.79 -16.24
C VAL A 1 -15.97 -13.47 -15.44
N TYR A 2 -15.37 -12.77 -14.47
CA TYR A 2 -14.36 -13.36 -13.58
C TYR A 2 -14.96 -14.62 -12.92
N ARG A 3 -14.32 -15.78 -13.12
CA ARG A 3 -14.65 -16.98 -12.33
C ARG A 3 -14.10 -16.79 -10.92
N PHE A 4 -14.86 -16.08 -10.11
CA PHE A 4 -14.56 -15.90 -8.69
C PHE A 4 -14.77 -17.24 -7.99
N ASN A 5 -13.70 -17.88 -7.57
CA ASN A 5 -13.81 -19.06 -6.72
C ASN A 5 -14.05 -18.57 -5.28
N PRO A 6 -15.20 -18.86 -4.66
CA PRO A 6 -15.53 -18.37 -3.32
C PRO A 6 -14.48 -18.76 -2.28
N LEU A 7 -13.74 -19.86 -2.50
CA LEU A 7 -12.62 -20.26 -1.65
C LEU A 7 -11.49 -19.21 -1.61
N LEU A 8 -11.13 -18.62 -2.76
CA LEU A 8 -10.09 -17.59 -2.82
C LEU A 8 -10.52 -16.33 -2.05
N SER A 9 -11.80 -15.98 -2.08
CA SER A 9 -12.35 -14.83 -1.36
C SER A 9 -12.29 -15.05 0.15
N ILE A 10 -12.66 -16.24 0.61
CA ILE A 10 -12.58 -16.61 2.03
C ILE A 10 -11.13 -16.54 2.50
N MET A 11 -10.19 -17.11 1.73
CA MET A 11 -8.76 -17.03 2.04
C MET A 11 -8.28 -15.57 2.14
N ALA A 12 -8.64 -14.72 1.16
CA ALA A 12 -8.27 -13.31 1.16
C ALA A 12 -8.81 -12.56 2.39
N MET A 13 -10.07 -12.79 2.77
CA MET A 13 -10.68 -12.19 3.96
C MET A 13 -9.96 -12.64 5.25
N VAL A 14 -9.68 -13.93 5.39
CA VAL A 14 -8.98 -14.48 6.56
C VAL A 14 -7.58 -13.87 6.68
N VAL A 15 -6.82 -13.82 5.59
CA VAL A 15 -5.49 -13.21 5.58
C VAL A 15 -5.57 -11.74 5.96
N SER A 16 -6.52 -10.97 5.41
CA SER A 16 -6.70 -9.55 5.75
C SER A 16 -6.96 -9.33 7.25
N ILE A 17 -7.79 -10.17 7.88
CA ILE A 17 -8.11 -10.05 9.31
C ILE A 17 -6.88 -10.40 10.17
N ILE A 18 -6.15 -11.46 9.81
CA ILE A 18 -4.92 -11.86 10.53
C ILE A 18 -3.85 -10.75 10.42
N THR A 19 -3.66 -10.18 9.23
CA THR A 19 -2.74 -9.06 9.03
C THR A 19 -3.13 -7.84 9.86
N LEU A 20 -4.42 -7.49 9.88
CA LEU A 20 -4.92 -6.39 10.70
C LEU A 20 -4.68 -6.65 12.20
N ALA A 21 -4.97 -7.86 12.68
CA ALA A 21 -4.74 -8.24 14.08
C ALA A 21 -3.25 -8.15 14.45
N SER A 22 -2.35 -8.59 13.56
CA SER A 22 -0.91 -8.48 13.75
C SER A 22 -0.46 -7.03 13.88
N PHE A 23 -0.89 -6.15 12.97
CA PHE A 23 -0.55 -4.73 13.03
C PHE A 23 -1.14 -4.04 14.25
N MET A 24 -2.39 -4.36 14.62
CA MET A 24 -3.02 -3.81 15.82
C MET A 24 -2.28 -4.21 17.10
N LYS A 25 -1.85 -5.48 17.19
CA LYS A 25 -1.04 -5.97 18.32
C LYS A 25 0.27 -5.18 18.41
N VAL A 26 1.00 -5.06 17.30
CA VAL A 26 2.27 -4.31 17.27
C VAL A 26 2.05 -2.86 17.68
N PHE A 27 1.03 -2.19 17.14
CA PHE A 27 0.70 -0.81 17.48
C PHE A 27 0.40 -0.64 18.98
N ALA A 28 -0.45 -1.50 19.54
CA ALA A 28 -0.78 -1.46 20.96
C ALA A 28 0.45 -1.69 21.84
N THR A 29 1.31 -2.66 21.50
CA THR A 29 2.52 -2.95 22.29
C THR A 29 3.60 -1.87 22.15
N ALA A 30 3.74 -1.26 20.98
CA ALA A 30 4.80 -0.30 20.71
C ALA A 30 4.46 1.11 21.21
N PHE A 31 3.19 1.53 21.11
CA PHE A 31 2.79 2.92 21.40
C PHE A 31 1.92 3.07 22.65
N LEU A 32 1.07 2.09 22.97
CA LEU A 32 0.15 2.15 24.12
C LEU A 32 0.68 1.42 25.37
N GLY A 33 1.80 0.72 25.26
CA GLY A 33 2.45 0.03 26.38
C GLY A 33 3.15 0.99 27.35
N PRO A 34 3.46 0.54 28.58
CA PRO A 34 4.23 1.34 29.54
C PRO A 34 5.65 1.60 29.04
N LYS A 35 6.16 2.82 29.30
CA LYS A 35 7.53 3.19 28.93
C LYS A 35 8.53 2.31 29.67
N LEU A 36 9.19 1.40 28.95
CA LEU A 36 10.20 0.53 29.56
C LEU A 36 11.43 1.35 30.01
N PRO A 37 12.02 1.05 31.18
CA PRO A 37 13.17 1.77 31.70
C PRO A 37 14.39 1.74 30.75
N GLN A 38 14.51 0.69 29.95
CA GLN A 38 15.56 0.52 28.92
C GLN A 38 15.49 1.55 27.78
N PHE A 39 14.34 2.19 27.55
CA PHE A 39 14.14 3.18 26.48
C PHE A 39 14.12 4.63 26.99
N LYS A 40 14.35 4.88 28.28
CA LYS A 40 14.32 6.23 28.88
C LYS A 40 15.34 7.22 28.32
N GLY A 41 16.45 6.72 27.76
CA GLY A 41 17.52 7.54 27.18
C GLY A 41 17.43 7.74 25.66
N VAL A 42 16.46 7.12 24.99
CA VAL A 42 16.30 7.21 23.54
C VAL A 42 15.72 8.57 23.19
N ARG A 43 16.38 9.29 22.29
CA ARG A 43 15.93 10.59 21.79
C ARG A 43 15.11 10.42 20.53
N GLU A 44 14.23 11.37 20.26
CA GLU A 44 13.48 11.42 19.01
C GLU A 44 14.40 11.51 17.79
N VAL A 45 13.94 10.94 16.68
CA VAL A 45 14.62 11.00 15.38
C VAL A 45 14.76 12.44 14.89
N PRO A 46 15.80 12.76 14.09
CA PRO A 46 16.03 14.11 13.60
C PRO A 46 14.82 14.63 12.80
N ARG A 47 14.54 15.94 12.88
CA ARG A 47 13.36 16.57 12.26
C ARG A 47 13.23 16.31 10.76
N SER A 48 14.35 16.16 10.05
CA SER A 48 14.36 15.80 8.62
C SER A 48 13.71 14.44 8.35
N MET A 49 13.88 13.47 9.24
CA MET A 49 13.31 12.13 9.09
C MET A 49 11.79 12.14 9.35
N ILE A 50 11.35 12.92 10.35
CA ILE A 50 9.92 13.12 10.64
C ILE A 50 9.22 13.79 9.46
N PHE A 51 9.86 14.79 8.84
CA PHE A 51 9.30 15.47 7.68
C PHE A 51 9.05 14.50 6.52
N ALA A 52 10.01 13.62 6.21
CA ALA A 52 9.84 12.61 5.16
C ALA A 52 8.67 11.65 5.46
N MET A 53 8.54 11.20 6.72
CA MET A 53 7.42 10.33 7.14
C MET A 53 6.06 11.06 7.03
N ALA A 54 6.00 12.33 7.41
CA ALA A 54 4.77 13.13 7.34
C ALA A 54 4.32 13.35 5.89
N VAL A 55 5.24 13.69 4.99
CA VAL A 55 4.97 13.85 3.55
C VAL A 55 4.44 12.54 2.96
N LEU A 56 5.11 11.42 3.24
CA LEU A 56 4.69 10.12 2.73
C LEU A 56 3.30 9.72 3.25
N SER A 57 3.04 9.93 4.55
CA SER A 57 1.72 9.68 5.13
C SER A 57 0.62 10.52 4.48
N CYS A 58 0.89 11.79 4.22
CA CYS A 58 -0.07 12.68 3.55
C CYS A 58 -0.40 12.20 2.13
N ILE A 59 0.61 11.75 1.36
CA ILE A 59 0.42 11.20 0.02
C ILE A 59 -0.46 9.93 0.07
N ILE A 60 -0.19 9.01 1.00
CA ILE A 60 -0.96 7.77 1.13
C ILE A 60 -2.42 8.06 1.50
N ILE A 61 -2.66 9.01 2.42
CA ILE A 61 -4.02 9.42 2.80
C ILE A 61 -4.73 10.06 1.60
N PHE A 62 -4.07 10.94 0.86
CA PHE A 62 -4.62 11.55 -0.35
C PHE A 62 -4.99 10.49 -1.38
N PHE A 63 -4.13 9.48 -1.56
CA PHE A 63 -4.36 8.38 -2.50
C PHE A 63 -5.53 7.49 -2.06
N GLY A 64 -5.65 7.23 -0.76
CA GLY A 64 -6.78 6.49 -0.19
C GLY A 64 -8.11 7.23 -0.27
N LEU A 65 -8.09 8.57 -0.16
CA LEU A 65 -9.30 9.40 -0.21
C LEU A 65 -9.82 9.61 -1.64
N PHE A 66 -8.93 9.74 -2.62
CA PHE A 66 -9.28 9.95 -4.03
C PHE A 66 -8.74 8.82 -4.94
N PRO A 67 -9.16 7.55 -4.73
CA PRO A 67 -8.60 6.43 -5.46
C PRO A 67 -8.95 6.46 -6.96
N ASP A 68 -10.13 6.98 -7.32
CA ASP A 68 -10.61 6.99 -8.71
C ASP A 68 -9.67 7.78 -9.65
N LEU A 69 -9.12 8.90 -9.19
CA LEU A 69 -8.18 9.71 -9.96
C LEU A 69 -6.89 8.94 -10.28
N ILE A 70 -6.34 8.23 -9.30
CA ILE A 70 -5.10 7.46 -9.46
C ILE A 70 -5.35 6.20 -10.28
N VAL A 71 -6.46 5.53 -10.03
CA VAL A 71 -6.81 4.31 -10.75
C VAL A 71 -7.05 4.62 -12.22
N ARG A 72 -7.78 5.67 -12.57
CA ARG A 72 -8.03 6.04 -13.97
C ARG A 72 -6.80 6.54 -14.69
N ASN A 73 -6.00 7.40 -14.05
CA ASN A 73 -4.93 8.11 -14.75
C ASN A 73 -3.58 7.35 -14.72
N LEU A 74 -3.33 6.52 -13.71
CA LEU A 74 -2.07 5.77 -13.58
C LEU A 74 -2.29 4.27 -13.74
N VAL A 75 -3.19 3.68 -12.96
CA VAL A 75 -3.29 2.21 -12.87
C VAL A 75 -3.91 1.61 -14.13
N HIS A 76 -5.02 2.17 -14.61
CA HIS A 76 -5.74 1.67 -15.77
C HIS A 76 -4.91 1.68 -17.06
N PRO A 77 -4.22 2.78 -17.46
CA PRO A 77 -3.35 2.74 -18.64
C PRO A 77 -2.18 1.77 -18.45
N ALA A 78 -1.58 1.69 -17.26
CA ALA A 78 -0.50 0.74 -16.99
C ALA A 78 -0.97 -0.71 -17.15
N VAL A 79 -2.15 -1.05 -16.64
CA VAL A 79 -2.75 -2.39 -16.82
C VAL A 79 -3.06 -2.65 -18.29
N MET A 80 -3.59 -1.67 -19.01
CA MET A 80 -3.90 -1.83 -20.43
C MET A 80 -2.65 -2.09 -21.27
N SER A 81 -1.52 -1.43 -20.96
CA SER A 81 -0.22 -1.71 -21.59
C SER A 81 0.32 -3.11 -21.30
N LEU A 82 -0.01 -3.70 -20.14
CA LEU A 82 0.39 -5.06 -19.80
C LEU A 82 -0.47 -6.12 -20.50
N ILE A 83 -1.77 -5.86 -20.67
CA ILE A 83 -2.70 -6.80 -21.30
C ILE A 83 -2.57 -6.76 -22.83
N ASP A 84 -2.34 -5.59 -23.41
CA ASP A 84 -2.26 -5.40 -24.86
C ASP A 84 -0.82 -5.61 -25.37
N GLN A 85 -0.31 -6.84 -25.25
CA GLN A 85 1.04 -7.21 -25.67
C GLN A 85 1.31 -6.95 -27.16
N PHE A 86 0.30 -7.08 -28.02
CA PHE A 86 0.44 -6.83 -29.46
C PHE A 86 0.68 -5.36 -29.78
N LYS A 87 0.00 -4.46 -29.07
CA LYS A 87 0.21 -3.02 -29.20
C LYS A 87 1.56 -2.58 -28.60
N TYR A 88 1.98 -3.24 -27.50
CA TYR A 88 3.32 -3.03 -26.93
C TYR A 88 4.40 -3.41 -27.96
N THR A 89 4.41 -4.65 -28.47
CA THR A 89 5.42 -5.13 -29.42
C THR A 89 5.42 -4.37 -30.74
N GLY A 90 4.25 -4.01 -31.25
CA GLY A 90 4.11 -3.14 -32.43
C GLY A 90 4.81 -1.80 -32.24
N THR A 91 4.58 -1.12 -31.11
CA THR A 91 5.20 0.18 -30.81
C THR A 91 6.73 0.07 -30.67
N VAL A 92 7.26 -1.00 -30.04
CA VAL A 92 8.72 -1.14 -29.86
C VAL A 92 9.45 -1.53 -31.15
N LEU A 93 8.81 -2.30 -32.03
CA LEU A 93 9.38 -2.74 -33.31
C LEU A 93 9.18 -1.73 -34.45
N GLY A 94 8.64 -0.54 -34.16
CA GLY A 94 8.50 0.57 -35.12
C GLY A 94 7.16 0.61 -35.88
N GLY A 95 6.14 -0.09 -35.40
CA GLY A 95 4.76 0.04 -35.87
C GLY A 95 4.10 1.31 -35.34
N MET A 96 3.29 1.95 -36.20
CA MET A 96 2.39 3.05 -35.83
C MET A 96 1.38 2.63 -34.76
#